data_AF-A0A959H5N7-F1
#
_entry.id   AF-A0A959H5N7-F1
#
_cell.length_a   1.000
_cell.length_b   1.000
_cell.length_c   1.000
_cell.angle_alpha   90.00
_cell.angle_beta   90.00
_cell.angle_gamma   90.00
#
_symmetry.space_group_name_H-M   'P 1'
#
loop_
_entity.id
_entity.type
_entity.pdbx_description
1 polymer ?
#
loop_
_entity_poly.entity_id
_entity_poly.type
_entity_poly.pdbx_seq_one_letter_code
_entity_poly.pdbx_strand_id
1 'polypeptide(L)'
;MKYVYLFLCFAIFTLMSCQSEQEKAQARITELEKHFEDDPTAEKAGEVLEAYQGYAAQFPEDAETTPRYLYRTAALQYRMNRFSAAAATLTQAIEDYYNSSNTPKSVIFLGDIYQEKLSNEENGITAYQALIRAFPDSEEAKAAHEKLPEGILALEGRIGEMAGRMFDDSTGRIEYRIANDFITSTELYALILPRSEQTPEMLYKGAEIARTIRSFDKSLELYARINEQYPESPKAPQALFMQAFTFDSDLRQLDKAKELYEKFIAEYPNDDFVDDAQILLENLGKDDEEIIRSFTEKGEAGEVE
;
A
#
# COMPACT_ATOMS: atom_id res chain seq x y z
N MET A 1 35.42 -22.88 -19.15
CA MET A 1 35.72 -21.69 -19.98
C MET A 1 34.84 -21.56 -21.23
N LYS A 2 34.68 -22.56 -22.12
CA LYS A 2 33.82 -22.43 -23.33
C LYS A 2 32.34 -22.09 -23.08
N TYR A 3 31.75 -22.65 -22.01
CA TYR A 3 30.35 -22.36 -21.65
C TYR A 3 30.12 -20.94 -21.12
N VAL A 4 31.15 -20.32 -20.51
CA VAL A 4 31.07 -18.94 -20.00
C VAL A 4 31.01 -17.95 -21.17
N TYR A 5 31.80 -18.16 -22.23
CA TYR A 5 31.78 -17.30 -23.42
C TYR A 5 30.48 -17.43 -24.24
N LEU A 6 29.90 -18.63 -24.33
CA LEU A 6 28.62 -18.82 -25.02
C LEU A 6 27.46 -18.13 -24.28
N PHE A 7 27.45 -18.20 -22.95
CA PHE A 7 26.49 -17.48 -22.10
C PHE A 7 26.68 -15.96 -22.18
N LEU A 8 27.94 -15.49 -22.21
CA LEU A 8 28.26 -14.07 -22.36
C LEU A 8 27.76 -13.51 -23.70
N CYS A 9 27.98 -14.24 -24.81
CA CYS A 9 27.52 -13.80 -26.13
C CYS A 9 25.99 -13.76 -26.27
N PHE A 10 25.28 -14.70 -25.63
CA PHE A 10 23.81 -14.72 -25.63
C PHE A 10 23.23 -13.55 -24.82
N ALA A 11 23.80 -13.27 -23.64
CA ALA A 11 23.41 -12.12 -22.81
C ALA A 11 23.67 -10.77 -23.50
N ILE A 12 24.77 -10.64 -24.25
CA ILE A 12 25.07 -9.42 -25.01
C ILE A 12 24.05 -9.20 -26.15
N PHE A 13 23.60 -10.27 -26.82
CA PHE A 13 22.63 -10.17 -27.91
C PHE A 13 21.22 -9.81 -27.43
N THR A 14 20.79 -10.35 -26.29
CA THR A 14 19.49 -10.01 -25.69
C THR A 14 19.46 -8.56 -25.16
N LEU A 15 20.57 -8.08 -24.59
CA LEU A 15 20.69 -6.69 -24.12
C LEU A 15 20.61 -5.68 -25.28
N MET A 16 21.31 -5.92 -26.40
CA MET A 16 21.25 -5.03 -27.56
C MET A 16 19.86 -4.98 -28.20
N SER A 17 19.16 -6.11 -28.25
CA SER A 17 17.79 -6.15 -28.77
C SER A 17 16.82 -5.40 -27.87
N CYS A 18 16.95 -5.51 -26.55
CA CYS A 18 16.09 -4.81 -25.61
C CYS A 18 16.28 -3.28 -25.72
N GLN A 19 17.53 -2.83 -25.77
CA GLN A 19 17.87 -1.41 -25.93
C GLN A 19 17.32 -0.84 -27.25
N SER A 20 17.40 -1.60 -28.35
CA SER A 20 16.79 -1.21 -29.63
C SER A 20 15.27 -1.06 -29.55
N GLU A 21 14.57 -1.88 -28.77
CA GLU A 21 13.12 -1.76 -28.62
C GLU A 21 12.73 -0.59 -27.71
N GLN A 22 13.51 -0.31 -26.66
CA GLN A 22 13.34 0.88 -25.82
C GLN A 22 13.47 2.16 -26.66
N GLU A 23 14.51 2.28 -27.48
CA GLU A 23 14.74 3.45 -28.34
C GLU A 23 13.58 3.67 -29.32
N LYS A 24 13.06 2.61 -29.93
CA LYS A 24 11.89 2.69 -30.82
C LYS A 24 10.63 3.15 -30.08
N ALA A 25 10.39 2.62 -28.88
CA ALA A 25 9.24 3.00 -28.08
C ALA A 25 9.32 4.47 -27.66
N GLN A 26 10.50 4.94 -27.21
CA GLN A 26 10.74 6.35 -26.86
C GLN A 26 10.59 7.28 -28.08
N ALA A 27 11.08 6.88 -29.25
CA ALA A 27 10.93 7.65 -30.48
C ALA A 27 9.44 7.80 -30.88
N ARG A 28 8.66 6.71 -30.79
CA ARG A 28 7.21 6.75 -31.02
C ARG A 28 6.51 7.66 -30.02
N ILE A 29 6.86 7.56 -28.72
CA ILE A 29 6.31 8.44 -27.70
C ILE A 29 6.59 9.91 -28.02
N THR A 30 7.83 10.23 -28.42
CA THR A 30 8.22 11.59 -28.79
C THR A 30 7.41 12.13 -29.97
N GLU A 31 7.14 11.30 -30.98
CA GLU A 31 6.28 11.67 -32.12
C GLU A 31 4.83 11.94 -31.69
N LEU A 32 4.26 11.07 -30.85
CA LEU A 32 2.91 11.23 -30.32
C LEU A 32 2.79 12.48 -29.42
N GLU A 33 3.78 12.73 -28.56
CA GLU A 33 3.86 13.94 -27.74
C GLU A 33 3.80 15.19 -28.62
N LYS A 34 4.61 15.23 -29.70
CA LYS A 34 4.60 16.36 -30.64
C LYS A 34 3.25 16.54 -31.32
N HIS A 35 2.64 15.45 -31.82
CA HIS A 35 1.32 15.53 -32.46
C HIS A 35 0.20 15.96 -31.51
N PHE A 36 0.31 15.61 -30.23
CA PHE A 36 -0.60 16.06 -29.18
C PHE A 36 -0.36 17.53 -28.80
N GLU A 37 0.89 17.99 -28.76
CA GLU A 37 1.23 19.40 -28.54
C GLU A 37 0.67 20.30 -29.66
N ASP A 38 0.78 19.86 -30.91
CA ASP A 38 0.29 20.60 -32.08
C ASP A 38 -1.26 20.68 -32.12
N ASP A 39 -1.96 19.68 -31.57
CA ASP A 39 -3.43 19.61 -31.57
C ASP A 39 -3.94 18.71 -30.41
N PRO A 40 -4.24 19.31 -29.24
CA PRO A 40 -4.50 18.57 -28.00
C PRO A 40 -5.94 18.05 -27.90
N THR A 41 -6.27 17.04 -28.70
CA THR A 41 -7.56 16.34 -28.63
C THR A 41 -7.58 15.23 -27.58
N ALA A 42 -8.77 14.80 -27.16
CA ALA A 42 -8.93 13.69 -26.23
C ALA A 42 -8.44 12.34 -26.82
N GLU A 43 -8.59 12.16 -28.14
CA GLU A 43 -8.10 10.99 -28.87
C GLU A 43 -6.58 10.91 -28.81
N LYS A 44 -5.88 12.00 -29.16
CA LYS A 44 -4.42 12.08 -29.11
C LYS A 44 -3.86 11.98 -27.70
N ALA A 45 -4.56 12.55 -26.71
CA ALA A 45 -4.22 12.32 -25.30
C ALA A 45 -4.32 10.82 -24.94
N GLY A 46 -5.31 10.11 -25.48
CA GLY A 46 -5.45 8.66 -25.35
C GLY A 46 -4.25 7.91 -25.94
N GLU A 47 -3.83 8.25 -27.16
CA GLU A 47 -2.67 7.63 -27.82
C GLU A 47 -1.37 7.83 -27.03
N VAL A 48 -1.14 9.03 -26.51
CA VAL A 48 0.04 9.32 -25.66
C VAL A 48 -0.03 8.52 -24.35
N LEU A 49 -1.21 8.47 -23.73
CA LEU A 49 -1.42 7.72 -22.48
C LEU A 49 -1.14 6.22 -22.68
N GLU A 50 -1.68 5.63 -23.75
CA GLU A 50 -1.44 4.23 -24.11
C GLU A 50 0.04 3.97 -24.40
N ALA A 51 0.74 4.92 -25.03
CA ALA A 51 2.16 4.77 -25.31
C ALA A 51 3.02 4.80 -24.04
N TYR A 52 2.73 5.69 -23.08
CA TYR A 52 3.41 5.69 -21.78
C TYR A 52 3.17 4.41 -20.99
N GLN A 53 1.91 3.97 -20.91
CA GLN A 53 1.53 2.74 -20.20
C GLN A 53 2.14 1.51 -20.87
N GLY A 54 2.16 1.47 -22.21
CA GLY A 54 2.79 0.42 -22.98
C GLY A 54 4.30 0.33 -22.73
N TYR A 55 4.99 1.47 -22.64
CA TYR A 55 6.42 1.48 -22.28
C TYR A 55 6.64 0.92 -20.88
N ALA A 56 5.90 1.41 -19.90
CA ALA A 56 6.05 0.97 -18.51
C ALA A 56 5.80 -0.53 -18.34
N ALA A 57 4.79 -1.07 -19.04
CA ALA A 57 4.49 -2.49 -19.03
C ALA A 57 5.55 -3.35 -19.75
N GLN A 58 6.15 -2.82 -20.82
CA GLN A 58 7.15 -3.54 -21.62
C GLN A 58 8.55 -3.51 -20.97
N PHE A 59 8.88 -2.43 -20.26
CA PHE A 59 10.21 -2.19 -19.71
C PHE A 59 10.19 -1.86 -18.21
N PRO A 60 9.63 -2.74 -17.34
CA PRO A 60 9.58 -2.48 -15.90
C PRO A 60 10.97 -2.39 -15.25
N GLU A 61 12.00 -3.01 -15.83
CA GLU A 61 13.37 -2.95 -15.30
C GLU A 61 14.09 -1.63 -15.63
N ASP A 62 13.52 -0.78 -16.49
CA ASP A 62 14.07 0.55 -16.81
C ASP A 62 13.74 1.55 -15.69
N ALA A 63 14.51 1.45 -14.60
CA ALA A 63 14.33 2.25 -13.39
C ALA A 63 14.58 3.77 -13.57
N GLU A 64 15.04 4.22 -14.73
CA GLU A 64 15.23 5.65 -15.03
C GLU A 64 14.05 6.21 -15.84
N THR A 65 13.65 5.52 -16.91
CA THR A 65 12.66 6.04 -17.86
C THR A 65 11.24 5.65 -17.49
N THR A 66 11.02 4.43 -17.00
CA THR A 66 9.67 3.96 -16.64
C THR A 66 8.99 4.82 -15.57
N PRO A 67 9.62 5.15 -14.42
CA PRO A 67 8.99 6.04 -13.44
C PRO A 67 8.72 7.45 -13.98
N ARG A 68 9.52 7.93 -14.95
CA ARG A 68 9.26 9.20 -15.64
C ARG A 68 7.98 9.14 -16.48
N TYR A 69 7.76 8.04 -17.20
CA TYR A 69 6.53 7.85 -17.97
C TYR A 69 5.32 7.58 -17.10
N LEU A 70 5.45 6.91 -15.95
CA LEU A 70 4.36 6.80 -14.98
C LEU A 70 3.98 8.18 -14.42
N TYR A 71 4.95 9.03 -14.09
CA TYR A 71 4.68 10.41 -13.69
C TYR A 71 3.99 11.23 -14.79
N ARG A 72 4.45 11.11 -16.05
CA ARG A 72 3.81 11.77 -17.20
C ARG A 72 2.39 11.24 -17.46
N THR A 73 2.16 9.94 -17.25
CA THR A 73 0.84 9.30 -17.30
C THR A 73 -0.09 9.96 -16.29
N ALA A 74 0.33 10.08 -15.03
CA ALA A 74 -0.44 10.76 -13.99
C ALA A 74 -0.70 12.23 -14.33
N ALA A 75 0.27 12.95 -14.87
CA ALA A 75 0.11 14.35 -15.26
C ALA A 75 -0.93 14.50 -16.39
N LEU A 76 -0.93 13.59 -17.37
CA LEU A 76 -1.91 13.59 -18.45
C LEU A 76 -3.31 13.21 -17.93
N GLN A 77 -3.42 12.19 -17.09
CA GLN A 77 -4.67 11.83 -16.42
C GLN A 77 -5.25 12.99 -15.60
N TYR A 78 -4.40 13.72 -14.87
CA TYR A 78 -4.78 14.93 -14.13
C TYR A 78 -5.34 16.02 -15.06
N ARG A 79 -4.68 16.29 -16.20
CA ARG A 79 -5.19 17.25 -17.22
C ARG A 79 -6.54 16.81 -17.80
N MET A 80 -6.82 15.51 -17.81
CA MET A 80 -8.09 14.93 -18.21
C MET A 80 -9.13 14.86 -17.08
N ASN A 81 -8.86 15.48 -15.93
CA ASN A 81 -9.67 15.43 -14.70
C ASN A 81 -9.86 14.02 -14.09
N ARG A 82 -8.97 13.08 -14.41
CA ARG A 82 -8.98 11.70 -13.88
C ARG A 82 -8.10 11.62 -12.61
N PHE A 83 -8.47 12.38 -11.58
CA PHE A 83 -7.64 12.59 -10.39
C PHE A 83 -7.35 11.31 -9.60
N SER A 84 -8.35 10.44 -9.41
CA SER A 84 -8.15 9.16 -8.73
C SER A 84 -7.23 8.21 -9.51
N ALA A 85 -7.32 8.23 -10.85
CA ALA A 85 -6.42 7.44 -11.69
C ALA A 85 -4.99 7.99 -11.63
N ALA A 86 -4.83 9.31 -11.66
CA ALA A 86 -3.52 9.97 -11.48
C ALA A 86 -2.89 9.61 -10.12
N ALA A 87 -3.66 9.68 -9.04
CA ALA A 87 -3.20 9.27 -7.71
C ALA A 87 -2.75 7.80 -7.70
N ALA A 88 -3.56 6.88 -8.26
CA ALA A 88 -3.21 5.47 -8.34
C ALA A 88 -1.93 5.21 -9.15
N THR A 89 -1.75 5.89 -10.29
CA THR A 89 -0.53 5.78 -11.11
C THR A 89 0.70 6.33 -10.38
N LEU A 90 0.57 7.41 -9.60
CA LEU A 90 1.68 7.92 -8.78
C LEU A 90 2.02 6.97 -7.63
N THR A 91 1.01 6.40 -6.97
CA THR A 91 1.22 5.39 -5.92
C THR A 91 2.00 4.20 -6.47
N GLN A 92 1.60 3.67 -7.63
CA GLN A 92 2.34 2.61 -8.32
C GLN A 92 3.79 3.03 -8.61
N ALA A 93 4.00 4.23 -9.16
CA ALA A 93 5.33 4.72 -9.48
C ALA A 93 6.24 4.82 -8.24
N ILE A 94 5.69 5.19 -7.08
CA ILE A 94 6.44 5.29 -5.83
C ILE A 94 6.76 3.90 -5.27
N GLU A 95 5.80 2.98 -5.34
CA GLU A 95 5.96 1.60 -4.84
C GLU A 95 6.98 0.81 -5.65
N ASP A 96 6.81 0.78 -6.98
CA ASP A 96 7.66 0.00 -7.89
C ASP A 96 9.07 0.60 -8.05
N TYR A 97 9.19 1.93 -7.95
CA TYR A 97 10.43 2.66 -8.26
C TYR A 97 10.89 3.63 -7.16
N TYR A 98 10.72 3.26 -5.88
CA TYR A 98 11.01 4.13 -4.74
C TYR A 98 12.37 4.86 -4.81
N ASN A 99 13.43 4.17 -5.23
CA ASN A 99 14.79 4.75 -5.32
C ASN A 99 15.03 5.63 -6.57
N SER A 100 14.03 5.83 -7.43
CA SER A 100 14.14 6.67 -8.63
C SER A 100 14.32 8.14 -8.26
N SER A 101 15.08 8.87 -9.09
CA SER A 101 15.17 10.34 -8.98
C SER A 101 13.83 11.04 -9.22
N ASN A 102 12.82 10.34 -9.78
CA ASN A 102 11.48 10.88 -9.99
C ASN A 102 10.55 10.71 -8.78
N THR A 103 10.91 9.89 -7.78
CA THR A 103 10.03 9.62 -6.63
C THR A 103 9.61 10.90 -5.88
N PRO A 104 10.49 11.86 -5.56
CA PRO A 104 10.07 13.11 -4.90
C PRO A 104 9.01 13.88 -5.69
N LYS A 105 9.12 13.91 -7.03
CA LYS A 105 8.13 14.53 -7.93
C LYS A 105 6.79 13.80 -7.88
N SER A 106 6.83 12.48 -7.89
CA SER A 106 5.60 11.69 -7.77
C SER A 106 4.91 11.90 -6.43
N VAL A 107 5.67 11.97 -5.33
CA VAL A 107 5.12 12.17 -3.99
C VAL A 107 4.49 13.56 -3.81
N ILE A 108 5.18 14.64 -4.20
CA ILE A 108 4.59 15.98 -4.07
C ILE A 108 3.34 16.12 -4.94
N PHE A 109 3.37 15.58 -6.17
CA PHE A 109 2.21 15.63 -7.05
C PHE A 109 1.04 14.80 -6.51
N LEU A 110 1.30 13.67 -5.86
CA LEU A 110 0.28 12.90 -5.15
C LEU A 110 -0.34 13.71 -4.02
N GLY A 111 0.49 14.41 -3.23
CA GLY A 111 0.03 15.32 -2.18
C GLY A 111 -0.85 16.45 -2.72
N ASP A 112 -0.43 17.09 -3.83
CA ASP A 112 -1.20 18.14 -4.51
C ASP A 112 -2.58 17.62 -4.97
N ILE A 113 -2.63 16.42 -5.54
CA ILE A 113 -3.89 15.80 -5.96
C ILE A 113 -4.82 15.57 -4.76
N TYR A 114 -4.31 15.00 -3.66
CA TYR A 114 -5.12 14.78 -2.46
C TYR A 114 -5.66 16.10 -1.90
N GLN A 115 -4.80 17.09 -1.71
CA GLN A 115 -5.17 18.36 -1.10
C GLN A 115 -6.13 19.16 -1.98
N GLU A 116 -5.80 19.34 -3.27
CA GLU A 116 -6.51 20.30 -4.11
C GLU A 116 -7.67 19.70 -4.89
N LYS A 117 -7.55 18.43 -5.32
CA LYS A 117 -8.52 17.82 -6.25
C LYS A 117 -9.44 16.82 -5.58
N LEU A 118 -8.95 16.10 -4.58
CA LEU A 118 -9.76 15.17 -3.79
C LEU A 118 -10.31 15.83 -2.52
N SER A 119 -10.02 17.12 -2.29
CA SER A 119 -10.45 17.87 -1.10
C SER A 119 -10.10 17.15 0.20
N ASN A 120 -8.96 16.47 0.22
CA ASN A 120 -8.47 15.66 1.31
C ASN A 120 -7.16 16.25 1.83
N GLU A 121 -7.30 17.36 2.55
CA GLU A 121 -6.18 18.11 3.13
C GLU A 121 -5.33 17.25 4.05
N GLU A 122 -5.95 16.38 4.87
CA GLU A 122 -5.22 15.51 5.81
C GLU A 122 -4.20 14.62 5.06
N ASN A 123 -4.63 13.94 4.01
CA ASN A 123 -3.78 13.06 3.21
C ASN A 123 -2.77 13.80 2.35
N GLY A 124 -3.13 14.98 1.83
CA GLY A 124 -2.18 15.83 1.11
C GLY A 124 -1.00 16.27 1.99
N ILE A 125 -1.31 16.75 3.20
CA ILE A 125 -0.30 17.14 4.18
C ILE A 125 0.50 15.93 4.67
N THR A 126 -0.13 14.75 4.86
CA THR A 126 0.58 13.50 5.16
C THR A 126 1.66 13.20 4.11
N ALA A 127 1.33 13.32 2.82
CA ALA A 127 2.30 13.13 1.74
C ALA A 127 3.45 14.14 1.80
N TYR A 128 3.18 15.42 2.08
CA TYR A 128 4.22 16.44 2.22
C TYR A 128 5.15 16.21 3.41
N GLN A 129 4.59 15.91 4.59
CA GLN A 129 5.40 15.64 5.78
C GLN A 129 6.27 14.38 5.59
N ALA A 130 5.73 13.35 4.95
CA ALA A 130 6.47 12.15 4.62
C ALA A 130 7.57 12.41 3.58
N LEU A 131 7.29 13.21 2.54
CA LEU A 131 8.27 13.63 1.53
C LEU A 131 9.47 14.35 2.14
N ILE A 132 9.23 15.31 3.02
CA ILE A 132 10.29 16.08 3.69
C ILE A 132 11.22 15.15 4.50
N ARG A 133 10.67 14.10 5.11
CA ARG A 133 11.45 13.12 5.87
C ARG A 133 12.20 12.13 4.98
N ALA A 134 11.57 11.67 3.90
CA ALA A 134 12.13 10.65 3.01
C ALA A 134 13.20 11.21 2.06
N PHE A 135 13.03 12.46 1.60
CA PHE A 135 13.87 13.08 0.58
C PHE A 135 14.23 14.54 0.95
N PRO A 136 14.85 14.78 2.12
CA PRO A 136 15.01 16.12 2.71
C PRO A 136 15.78 17.12 1.83
N ASP A 137 16.68 16.64 0.97
CA ASP A 137 17.51 17.49 0.11
C ASP A 137 16.87 17.80 -1.25
N SER A 138 15.72 17.21 -1.57
CA SER A 138 15.03 17.41 -2.86
C SER A 138 14.39 18.80 -2.96
N GLU A 139 14.29 19.34 -4.18
CA GLU A 139 13.55 20.59 -4.42
C GLU A 139 12.07 20.42 -4.09
N GLU A 140 11.52 19.22 -4.31
CA GLU A 140 10.16 18.88 -3.98
C GLU A 140 9.91 18.88 -2.46
N ALA A 141 10.86 18.42 -1.64
CA ALA A 141 10.75 18.54 -0.19
C ALA A 141 10.74 20.00 0.28
N LYS A 142 11.55 20.88 -0.33
CA LYS A 142 11.54 22.32 -0.04
C LYS A 142 10.19 22.94 -0.40
N ALA A 143 9.66 22.64 -1.59
CA ALA A 143 8.35 23.11 -2.02
C ALA A 143 7.20 22.56 -1.13
N ALA A 144 7.30 21.31 -0.69
CA ALA A 144 6.35 20.71 0.25
C ALA A 144 6.38 21.41 1.60
N HIS A 145 7.56 21.80 2.09
CA HIS A 145 7.69 22.56 3.33
C HIS A 145 6.99 23.92 3.26
N GLU A 146 7.05 24.62 2.12
CA GLU A 146 6.35 25.90 1.91
C GLU A 146 4.81 25.77 1.88
N LYS A 147 4.29 24.58 1.57
CA LYS A 147 2.85 24.27 1.54
C LYS A 147 2.28 23.92 2.92
N LEU A 148 3.13 23.63 3.91
CA LEU A 148 2.68 23.21 5.24
C LEU A 148 2.16 24.41 6.07
N PRO A 149 1.03 24.26 6.80
CA PRO A 149 0.59 25.23 7.78
C PRO A 149 1.63 25.50 8.86
N GLU A 150 1.73 26.75 9.32
CA GLU A 150 2.59 27.12 10.44
C GLU A 150 2.13 26.42 11.74
N GLY A 151 3.08 25.92 12.53
CA GLY A 151 2.80 25.25 13.80
C GLY A 151 2.16 23.87 13.67
N ILE A 152 2.20 23.27 12.47
CA ILE A 152 1.62 21.96 12.24
C ILE A 152 2.25 20.87 13.13
N LEU A 153 1.39 20.02 13.70
CA LEU A 153 1.82 18.89 14.52
C LEU A 153 2.65 17.90 13.69
N ALA A 154 3.55 17.18 14.35
CA ALA A 154 4.35 16.12 13.73
C ALA A 154 3.46 15.03 13.10
N LEU A 155 3.99 14.37 12.06
CA LEU A 155 3.25 13.43 11.21
C LEU A 155 2.49 12.36 12.01
N GLU A 156 3.19 11.61 12.88
CA GLU A 156 2.57 10.56 13.70
C GLU A 156 1.53 11.13 14.67
N GLY A 157 1.79 12.32 15.22
CA GLY A 157 0.84 13.00 16.10
C GLY A 157 -0.45 13.36 15.36
N ARG A 158 -0.36 13.88 14.14
CA ARG A 158 -1.52 14.25 13.31
C ARG A 158 -2.37 13.05 12.94
N ILE A 159 -1.73 11.97 12.48
CA ILE A 159 -2.43 10.72 12.19
C ILE A 159 -3.10 10.20 13.47
N GLY A 160 -2.43 10.31 14.63
CA GLY A 160 -3.00 9.97 15.93
C GLY A 160 -4.24 10.79 16.31
N GLU A 161 -4.26 12.10 16.06
CA GLU A 161 -5.44 12.94 16.35
C GLU A 161 -6.66 12.59 15.49
N MET A 162 -6.44 12.05 14.28
CA MET A 162 -7.55 11.54 13.46
C MET A 162 -8.25 10.36 14.13
N ALA A 163 -7.51 9.48 14.81
CA ALA A 163 -8.09 8.36 15.55
C ALA A 163 -9.01 8.84 16.68
N GLY A 164 -8.62 9.91 17.39
CA GLY A 164 -9.45 10.50 18.45
C GLY A 164 -10.73 11.18 17.95
N ARG A 165 -10.75 11.68 16.70
CA ARG A 165 -11.93 12.28 16.08
C ARG A 165 -12.83 11.27 15.36
N MET A 166 -12.36 10.03 15.20
CA MET A 166 -13.05 8.98 14.45
C MET A 166 -14.24 8.41 15.21
N PHE A 167 -14.16 8.39 16.54
CA PHE A 167 -15.19 7.85 17.42
C PHE A 167 -15.89 9.00 18.13
N ASP A 168 -17.20 9.09 17.96
CA ASP A 168 -18.04 10.03 18.70
C ASP A 168 -18.59 9.32 19.94
N ASP A 169 -17.97 9.56 21.10
CA ASP A 169 -18.38 9.01 22.39
C ASP A 169 -19.83 9.37 22.76
N SER A 170 -20.36 10.48 22.24
CA SER A 170 -21.72 10.92 22.56
C SER A 170 -22.80 10.15 21.79
N THR A 171 -22.47 9.69 20.58
CA THR A 171 -23.41 8.95 19.72
C THR A 171 -23.06 7.48 19.57
N GLY A 172 -21.87 7.05 19.99
CA GLY A 172 -21.32 5.71 19.77
C GLY A 172 -21.07 5.40 18.30
N ARG A 173 -20.97 6.42 17.44
CA ARG A 173 -20.83 6.26 15.98
C ARG A 173 -19.40 6.46 15.53
N ILE A 174 -19.08 5.83 14.41
CA ILE A 174 -17.81 5.97 13.72
C ILE A 174 -17.98 6.94 12.54
N GLU A 175 -17.12 7.94 12.49
CA GLU A 175 -17.00 8.88 11.38
C GLU A 175 -16.24 8.23 10.21
N TYR A 176 -16.98 7.54 9.33
CA TYR A 176 -16.41 6.79 8.19
C TYR A 176 -15.48 7.61 7.31
N ARG A 177 -15.74 8.90 7.12
CA ARG A 177 -14.84 9.76 6.33
C ARG A 177 -13.47 9.85 7.00
N ILE A 178 -13.44 10.11 8.31
CA ILE A 178 -12.20 10.21 9.09
C ILE A 178 -11.50 8.85 9.15
N ALA A 179 -12.25 7.75 9.25
CA ALA A 179 -11.70 6.40 9.18
C ALA A 179 -10.99 6.12 7.84
N ASN A 180 -11.61 6.47 6.71
CA ASN A 180 -10.99 6.32 5.39
C ASN A 180 -9.78 7.26 5.21
N ASP A 181 -9.86 8.49 5.72
CA ASP A 181 -8.73 9.42 5.70
C ASP A 181 -7.56 8.87 6.54
N PHE A 182 -7.85 8.28 7.71
CA PHE A 182 -6.84 7.65 8.57
C PHE A 182 -6.15 6.49 7.86
N ILE A 183 -6.93 5.56 7.29
CA ILE A 183 -6.42 4.41 6.54
C ILE A 183 -5.50 4.90 5.41
N THR A 184 -5.96 5.86 4.60
CA THR A 184 -5.16 6.43 3.51
C THR A 184 -3.88 7.09 4.02
N SER A 185 -3.93 7.80 5.15
CA SER A 185 -2.74 8.39 5.76
C SER A 185 -1.73 7.33 6.21
N THR A 186 -2.19 6.20 6.75
CA THR A 186 -1.29 5.08 7.09
C THR A 186 -0.67 4.43 5.85
N GLU A 187 -1.43 4.33 4.75
CA GLU A 187 -0.93 3.82 3.46
C GLU A 187 0.13 4.75 2.86
N LEU A 188 -0.14 6.06 2.84
CA LEU A 188 0.82 7.07 2.37
C LEU A 188 2.08 7.09 3.22
N TYR A 189 1.94 6.98 4.56
CA TYR A 189 3.08 6.86 5.46
C TYR A 189 3.95 5.67 5.06
N ALA A 190 3.35 4.48 4.91
CA ALA A 190 4.10 3.28 4.58
C ALA A 190 4.72 3.31 3.19
N LEU A 191 4.02 3.90 2.21
CA LEU A 191 4.48 4.07 0.84
C LEU A 191 5.72 4.99 0.75
N ILE A 192 5.72 6.09 1.51
CA ILE A 192 6.75 7.13 1.41
C ILE A 192 7.88 6.94 2.43
N LEU A 193 7.61 6.29 3.56
CA LEU A 193 8.59 6.01 4.62
C LEU A 193 8.78 4.49 4.85
N PRO A 194 9.05 3.68 3.82
CA PRO A 194 9.09 2.21 3.95
C PRO A 194 10.23 1.70 4.85
N ARG A 195 11.17 2.54 5.26
CA ARG A 195 12.28 2.17 6.17
C ARG A 195 12.10 2.73 7.59
N SER A 196 11.00 3.41 7.89
CA SER A 196 10.71 3.89 9.24
C SER A 196 10.38 2.71 10.16
N GLU A 197 10.95 2.68 11.36
CA GLU A 197 10.63 1.68 12.39
C GLU A 197 9.13 1.72 12.78
N GLN A 198 8.45 2.85 12.55
CA GLN A 198 7.03 3.03 12.83
C GLN A 198 6.11 2.53 11.70
N THR A 199 6.65 2.19 10.52
CA THR A 199 5.81 1.79 9.38
C THR A 199 4.96 0.54 9.64
N PRO A 200 5.50 -0.55 10.23
CA PRO A 200 4.68 -1.72 10.55
C PRO A 200 3.54 -1.39 11.54
N GLU A 201 3.82 -0.55 12.54
CA GLU A 201 2.83 -0.06 13.50
C GLU A 201 1.73 0.74 12.81
N MET A 202 2.11 1.62 11.87
CA MET A 202 1.17 2.45 11.13
C MET A 202 0.26 1.61 10.23
N LEU A 203 0.82 0.64 9.50
CA LEU A 203 0.06 -0.32 8.70
C LEU A 203 -0.91 -1.13 9.57
N TYR A 204 -0.46 -1.58 10.75
CA TYR A 204 -1.28 -2.38 11.66
C TYR A 204 -2.51 -1.57 12.12
N LYS A 205 -2.29 -0.33 12.56
CA LYS A 205 -3.40 0.58 12.94
C LYS A 205 -4.36 0.83 11.78
N GLY A 206 -3.83 1.04 10.56
CA GLY A 206 -4.66 1.18 9.36
C GLY A 206 -5.54 -0.06 9.12
N ALA A 207 -4.95 -1.24 9.27
CA ALA A 207 -5.64 -2.51 9.11
C ALA A 207 -6.73 -2.74 10.17
N GLU A 208 -6.48 -2.35 11.42
CA GLU A 208 -7.47 -2.41 12.50
C GLU A 208 -8.67 -1.53 12.21
N ILE A 209 -8.44 -0.26 11.85
CA ILE A 209 -9.51 0.67 11.48
C ILE A 209 -10.28 0.17 10.27
N ALA A 210 -9.58 -0.34 9.24
CA ALA A 210 -10.22 -0.95 8.08
C ALA A 210 -11.14 -2.12 8.47
N ARG A 211 -10.71 -2.99 9.39
CA ARG A 211 -11.55 -4.07 9.92
C ARG A 211 -12.77 -3.53 10.67
N THR A 212 -12.56 -2.53 11.53
CA THR A 212 -13.64 -1.89 12.32
C THR A 212 -14.74 -1.32 11.44
N ILE A 213 -14.38 -0.68 10.32
CA ILE A 213 -15.36 -0.15 9.36
C ILE A 213 -15.82 -1.17 8.32
N ARG A 214 -15.50 -2.45 8.52
CA ARG A 214 -15.85 -3.60 7.66
C ARG A 214 -15.28 -3.55 6.24
N SER A 215 -14.21 -2.78 6.04
CA SER A 215 -13.39 -2.81 4.82
C SER A 215 -12.40 -3.97 4.92
N PHE A 216 -12.92 -5.19 4.94
CA PHE A 216 -12.15 -6.41 5.23
C PHE A 216 -11.06 -6.67 4.18
N ASP A 217 -11.34 -6.40 2.91
CA ASP A 217 -10.33 -6.54 1.85
C ASP A 217 -9.12 -5.63 2.10
N LYS A 218 -9.36 -4.37 2.46
CA LYS A 218 -8.30 -3.41 2.79
C LYS A 218 -7.59 -3.80 4.09
N SER A 219 -8.30 -4.30 5.10
CA SER A 219 -7.69 -4.78 6.34
C SER A 219 -6.72 -5.94 6.09
N LEU A 220 -7.16 -6.94 5.34
CA LEU A 220 -6.36 -8.10 4.96
C LEU A 220 -5.15 -7.69 4.10
N GLU A 221 -5.34 -6.78 3.14
CA GLU A 221 -4.25 -6.21 2.33
C GLU A 221 -3.17 -5.56 3.21
N LEU A 222 -3.57 -4.73 4.17
CA LEU A 222 -2.63 -4.01 5.05
C LEU A 222 -1.90 -4.95 6.02
N TYR A 223 -2.59 -5.95 6.58
CA TYR A 223 -1.92 -6.97 7.38
C TYR A 223 -0.95 -7.81 6.54
N ALA A 224 -1.33 -8.22 5.34
CA ALA A 224 -0.47 -8.97 4.43
C ALA A 224 0.81 -8.19 4.11
N ARG A 225 0.70 -6.87 3.84
CA ARG A 225 1.86 -6.01 3.62
C ARG A 225 2.85 -6.00 4.80
N ILE A 226 2.37 -6.10 6.05
CA ILE A 226 3.24 -6.22 7.22
C ILE A 226 4.04 -7.52 7.16
N ASN A 227 3.37 -8.64 6.90
CA ASN A 227 4.04 -9.94 6.83
C ASN A 227 5.01 -10.06 5.64
N GLU A 228 4.69 -9.45 4.50
CA GLU A 228 5.48 -9.53 3.28
C GLU A 228 6.69 -8.58 3.30
N GLN A 229 6.50 -7.34 3.76
CA GLN A 229 7.51 -6.29 3.69
C GLN A 229 8.28 -6.10 5.01
N TYR A 230 7.70 -6.52 6.13
CA TYR A 230 8.25 -6.32 7.48
C TYR A 230 8.20 -7.60 8.33
N PRO A 231 8.68 -8.76 7.84
CA PRO A 231 8.55 -10.05 8.54
C PRO A 231 9.25 -10.07 9.91
N GLU A 232 10.29 -9.28 10.10
CA GLU A 232 11.05 -9.18 11.36
C GLU A 232 10.42 -8.19 12.37
N SER A 233 9.33 -7.50 11.98
CA SER A 233 8.66 -6.57 12.86
C SER A 233 7.97 -7.29 14.01
N PRO A 234 7.98 -6.73 15.24
CA PRO A 234 7.13 -7.21 16.32
C PRO A 234 5.63 -7.17 16.03
N LYS A 235 5.19 -6.63 14.88
CA LYS A 235 3.80 -6.64 14.38
C LYS A 235 3.48 -7.76 13.40
N ALA A 236 4.48 -8.46 12.87
CA ALA A 236 4.27 -9.55 11.93
C ALA A 236 3.42 -10.70 12.51
N PRO A 237 3.71 -11.27 13.70
CA PRO A 237 2.88 -12.33 14.27
C PRO A 237 1.42 -11.89 14.48
N GLN A 238 1.19 -10.70 15.04
CA GLN A 238 -0.16 -10.19 15.29
C GLN A 238 -0.88 -9.90 13.98
N ALA A 239 -0.21 -9.40 12.93
CA ALA A 239 -0.83 -9.21 11.62
C ALA A 239 -1.29 -10.53 10.99
N LEU A 240 -0.51 -11.61 11.17
CA LEU A 240 -0.90 -12.93 10.67
C LEU A 240 -2.09 -13.50 11.47
N PHE A 241 -2.05 -13.41 12.80
CA PHE A 241 -3.16 -13.79 13.66
C PHE A 241 -4.44 -13.01 13.31
N MET A 242 -4.34 -11.69 13.12
CA MET A 242 -5.50 -10.85 12.80
C MET A 242 -6.08 -11.15 11.41
N GLN A 243 -5.28 -11.60 10.44
CA GLN A 243 -5.83 -12.10 9.16
C GLN A 243 -6.66 -13.36 9.37
N ALA A 244 -6.14 -14.33 10.13
CA ALA A 244 -6.88 -15.55 10.47
C ALA A 244 -8.21 -15.22 11.19
N PHE A 245 -8.13 -14.35 12.20
CA PHE A 245 -9.29 -13.87 12.96
C PHE A 245 -10.31 -13.14 12.08
N THR A 246 -9.86 -12.34 11.11
CA THR A 246 -10.77 -11.64 10.18
C THR A 246 -11.49 -12.63 9.27
N PHE A 247 -10.79 -13.66 8.76
CA PHE A 247 -11.44 -14.70 7.96
C PHE A 247 -12.42 -15.54 8.78
N ASP A 248 -12.10 -15.83 10.04
CA ASP A 248 -12.91 -16.61 10.97
C ASP A 248 -14.17 -15.86 11.40
N SER A 249 -13.97 -14.70 12.01
CA SER A 249 -15.02 -13.97 12.73
C SER A 249 -15.84 -13.07 11.80
N ASP A 250 -15.21 -12.38 10.86
CA ASP A 250 -15.87 -11.35 10.06
C ASP A 250 -16.39 -11.88 8.72
N LEU A 251 -15.58 -12.68 8.03
CA LEU A 251 -15.89 -13.19 6.68
C LEU A 251 -16.47 -14.60 6.67
N ARG A 252 -16.38 -15.34 7.77
CA ARG A 252 -16.79 -16.75 7.90
C ARG A 252 -16.18 -17.67 6.82
N GLN A 253 -14.99 -17.35 6.34
CA GLN A 253 -14.23 -18.18 5.39
C GLN A 253 -13.32 -19.13 6.16
N LEU A 254 -13.93 -20.17 6.73
CA LEU A 254 -13.29 -21.05 7.70
C LEU A 254 -12.03 -21.76 7.15
N ASP A 255 -12.04 -22.17 5.88
CA ASP A 255 -10.86 -22.83 5.29
C ASP A 255 -9.61 -21.94 5.31
N LYS A 256 -9.78 -20.64 5.01
CA LYS A 256 -8.68 -19.67 5.05
C LYS A 256 -8.27 -19.32 6.47
N ALA A 257 -9.23 -19.18 7.38
CA ALA A 257 -8.96 -18.97 8.79
C ALA A 257 -8.11 -20.10 9.37
N LYS A 258 -8.50 -21.35 9.08
CA LYS A 258 -7.76 -22.56 9.46
C LYS A 258 -6.31 -22.52 8.98
N GLU A 259 -6.11 -22.29 7.68
CA GLU A 259 -4.78 -22.23 7.07
C GLU A 259 -3.90 -21.19 7.77
N LEU A 260 -4.43 -20.00 8.06
CA LEU A 260 -3.67 -18.92 8.66
C LEU A 260 -3.41 -19.12 10.16
N TYR A 261 -4.35 -19.68 10.93
CA TYR A 261 -4.09 -20.06 12.33
C TYR A 261 -3.03 -21.15 12.43
N GLU A 262 -3.12 -22.19 11.58
CA GLU A 262 -2.10 -23.26 11.52
C GLU A 262 -0.72 -22.68 11.15
N LYS A 263 -0.68 -21.76 10.17
CA LYS A 263 0.54 -21.04 9.80
C LYS A 263 1.10 -20.22 10.96
N PHE A 264 0.26 -19.46 11.65
CA PHE A 264 0.65 -18.65 12.81
C PHE A 264 1.26 -19.48 13.93
N ILE A 265 0.61 -20.58 14.32
CA ILE A 265 1.12 -21.50 15.36
C ILE A 265 2.46 -22.13 14.94
N ALA A 266 2.62 -22.45 13.65
CA ALA A 266 3.86 -23.04 13.14
C ALA A 266 5.02 -22.05 13.06
N GLU A 267 4.77 -20.81 12.63
CA GLU A 267 5.80 -19.77 12.43
C GLU A 267 6.17 -19.05 13.73
N TYR A 268 5.21 -18.87 14.65
CA TYR A 268 5.37 -18.11 15.88
C TYR A 268 4.96 -18.91 17.13
N PRO A 269 5.55 -20.09 17.39
CA PRO A 269 5.09 -21.02 18.44
C PRO A 269 5.25 -20.51 19.89
N ASN A 270 5.91 -19.37 20.10
CA ASN A 270 6.11 -18.75 21.42
C ASN A 270 5.44 -17.37 21.52
N ASP A 271 4.60 -16.99 20.55
CA ASP A 271 3.85 -15.72 20.60
C ASP A 271 2.71 -15.81 21.62
N ASP A 272 2.37 -14.67 22.22
CA ASP A 272 1.35 -14.57 23.28
C ASP A 272 -0.05 -15.03 22.79
N PHE A 273 -0.32 -14.97 21.47
CA PHE A 273 -1.61 -15.38 20.90
C PHE A 273 -1.67 -16.86 20.47
N VAL A 274 -0.65 -17.69 20.74
CA VAL A 274 -0.65 -19.10 20.31
C VAL A 274 -1.79 -19.90 20.94
N ASP A 275 -2.01 -19.74 22.24
CA ASP A 275 -3.08 -20.44 22.96
C ASP A 275 -4.46 -20.01 22.44
N ASP A 276 -4.64 -18.71 22.17
CA ASP A 276 -5.87 -18.17 21.57
C ASP A 276 -6.11 -18.75 20.17
N ALA A 277 -5.07 -18.81 19.33
CA ALA A 277 -5.15 -19.37 17.99
C ALA A 277 -5.54 -20.85 18.01
N GLN A 278 -5.00 -21.64 18.95
CA GLN A 278 -5.36 -23.05 19.11
C GLN A 278 -6.83 -23.21 19.52
N ILE A 279 -7.30 -22.41 20.49
CA ILE A 279 -8.70 -22.44 20.93
C ILE A 279 -9.65 -22.06 19.79
N LEU A 280 -9.32 -21.00 19.04
CA LEU A 280 -10.12 -20.55 17.89
C LEU A 280 -10.14 -21.62 16.79
N LEU A 281 -9.01 -22.26 16.52
CA LEU A 281 -8.89 -23.34 15.55
C LEU A 281 -9.71 -24.59 15.95
N GLU A 282 -9.66 -25.00 17.22
CA GLU A 282 -10.44 -26.14 17.74
C GLU A 282 -11.96 -25.90 17.68
N ASN A 283 -12.36 -24.64 17.76
CA ASN A 283 -13.75 -24.20 17.79
C ASN A 283 -14.22 -23.56 16.48
N LEU A 284 -13.41 -23.68 15.43
CA LEU A 284 -13.67 -23.03 14.16
C LEU A 284 -15.02 -23.46 13.58
N GLY A 285 -15.86 -22.48 13.26
CA GLY A 285 -17.19 -22.70 12.71
C GLY A 285 -18.27 -23.12 13.71
N LYS A 286 -17.92 -23.39 14.97
CA LYS A 286 -18.90 -23.67 16.02
C LYS A 286 -19.63 -22.40 16.44
N ASP A 287 -20.88 -22.55 16.88
CA ASP A 287 -21.61 -21.48 17.55
C ASP A 287 -21.37 -21.46 19.07
N ASP A 288 -21.82 -20.39 19.73
CA ASP A 288 -21.62 -20.20 21.18
C ASP A 288 -22.22 -21.36 22.00
N GLU A 289 -23.33 -21.96 21.56
CA GLU A 289 -23.97 -23.08 22.26
C GLU A 289 -23.14 -24.37 22.15
N GLU A 290 -22.60 -24.65 20.96
CA GLU A 290 -21.69 -25.77 20.70
C GLU A 290 -20.39 -25.62 21.48
N ILE A 291 -19.86 -24.40 21.57
CA ILE A 291 -18.67 -24.08 22.35
C ILE A 291 -18.95 -24.30 23.85
N ILE A 292 -20.03 -23.74 24.40
CA ILE A 292 -20.42 -23.91 25.80
C ILE A 292 -20.60 -25.40 26.14
N ARG A 293 -21.27 -26.17 25.27
CA ARG A 293 -21.47 -27.61 25.48
C ARG A 293 -20.14 -28.37 25.54
N SER A 294 -19.18 -28.01 24.69
CA SER A 294 -17.86 -28.65 24.67
C SER A 294 -17.08 -28.45 25.98
N PHE A 295 -17.29 -27.33 26.66
CA PHE A 295 -16.70 -27.08 27.98
C PHE A 295 -17.41 -27.84 29.09
N THR A 296 -18.74 -27.97 29.04
CA THR A 296 -19.49 -28.77 30.03
C THR A 296 -19.15 -30.26 29.96
N GLU A 297 -19.00 -30.81 28.76
CA GLU A 297 -18.68 -32.24 28.57
C GLU A 297 -17.22 -32.57 28.94
N LYS A 298 -16.26 -31.67 28.67
CA LYS A 298 -14.85 -31.83 29.10
C LYS A 298 -14.68 -31.69 30.63
N GLY A 299 -15.47 -30.82 31.28
CA GLY A 299 -15.46 -30.66 32.74
C GLY A 299 -16.00 -31.89 33.48
N GLU A 300 -17.08 -32.49 32.99
CA GLU A 300 -17.66 -33.71 33.56
C GLU A 300 -16.75 -34.94 33.37
N ALA A 301 -15.98 -35.01 32.29
CA ALA A 301 -15.04 -36.12 32.05
C ALA A 301 -13.78 -36.06 32.95
N GLY A 302 -13.36 -34.87 33.39
CA GLY A 302 -12.20 -34.68 34.27
C GLY A 302 -12.47 -34.90 35.77
N GLU A 303 -13.73 -34.99 36.18
CA GLU A 303 -14.13 -35.27 37.57
C GLU A 303 -14.34 -36.78 37.84
N VAL A 304 -14.16 -37.64 36.83
CA VAL A 304 -14.42 -39.09 36.88
C VAL A 304 -13.13 -39.94 36.84
N GLU A 305 -11.94 -39.31 36.80
CA GLU A 305 -10.63 -39.97 37.03
C GLU A 305 -10.11 -39.75 38.45
#